data_AF-A0AA40A2X2-F1
#
_entry.id   AF-A0AA40A2X2-F1
#
_cell.length_a   1.000
_cell.length_b   1.000
_cell.length_c   1.000
_cell.angle_alpha   90.00
_cell.angle_beta   90.00
_cell.angle_gamma   90.00
#
_symmetry.space_group_name_H-M   'P 1'
#
loop_
_entity.id
_entity.type
_entity.pdbx_description
1 polymer ?
#
loop_
_entity_poly.entity_id
_entity_poly.type
_entity_poly.pdbx_seq_one_letter_code
_entity_poly.pdbx_strand_id
1 'polypeptide(L)'
;MLPRNAYRLVMLMPAVVLAYMFSSYLYHIIDYVRQTNPLSGQKYIELAFEASDAELACLRGVALPGEQLPPPGATDPIPNIVHFIFGLKNPFEHPDAGRFDFLSYLAVRSAVVSLRSSAIHLHYTYLSEPPSPDANADPMTNPWIRRLAEHITLVHHPPANSTVQYAHLSDTMRLQFLLEEGGVYMDIDAFALRPFDKLLAAPRPHDVVLGAEGGNRWGLCNAVMAARANSSFIARWLASYDHVDFSREWNYHSVLLPKEMAEEHPHEVCRLAPDAFFWPTWTWRHVDWMHEPLGREAAQYWKAEIARHGGSLFDNQLAYHSWSQMAWDRYLKHLNPSVVRSRDTRFNLLVRQFMEDDL
;
A
#
# COMPACT_ATOMS: atom_id res chain seq x y z
N MET A 1 34.99 43.24 25.61
CA MET A 1 33.56 43.57 25.39
C MET A 1 33.03 42.69 24.28
N LEU A 2 32.19 41.70 24.58
CA LEU A 2 31.51 40.94 23.52
C LEU A 2 30.56 41.91 22.77
N PRO A 3 30.60 41.95 21.44
CA PRO A 3 29.78 42.87 20.67
C PRO A 3 28.30 42.57 20.91
N ARG A 4 27.48 43.62 21.05
CA ARG A 4 26.03 43.59 21.37
C ARG A 4 25.20 42.65 20.46
N ASN A 5 25.73 42.30 19.29
CA ASN A 5 25.15 41.34 18.34
C ASN A 5 25.34 39.86 18.75
N ALA A 6 26.41 39.52 19.47
CA ALA A 6 26.65 38.17 19.98
C ALA A 6 25.61 37.76 21.04
N TYR A 7 25.20 38.70 21.90
CA TYR A 7 24.14 38.47 22.90
C TYR A 7 22.76 38.21 22.27
N ARG A 8 22.45 38.86 21.13
CA ARG A 8 21.19 38.62 20.40
C ARG A 8 21.18 37.26 19.71
N LEU A 9 22.30 36.82 19.12
CA LEU A 9 22.44 35.46 18.58
C LEU A 9 22.31 34.39 19.66
N VAL A 10 22.95 34.59 20.82
CA VAL A 10 22.88 33.65 21.95
C VAL A 10 21.48 33.58 22.57
N MET A 11 20.70 34.67 22.54
CA MET A 11 19.30 34.68 23.00
C MET A 11 18.31 34.08 22.00
N LEU A 12 18.61 34.13 20.69
CA LEU A 12 17.76 33.56 19.63
C LEU A 12 18.01 32.07 19.40
N MET A 13 19.22 31.57 19.68
CA MET A 13 19.57 30.15 19.52
C MET A 13 18.65 29.20 20.32
N PRO A 14 18.32 29.45 21.60
CA PRO A 14 17.36 28.62 22.34
C PRO A 14 15.97 28.63 21.71
N ALA A 15 15.50 29.77 21.21
CA ALA A 15 14.19 29.87 20.56
C ALA A 15 14.15 29.13 19.22
N VAL A 16 15.24 29.19 18.43
CA VAL A 16 15.37 28.44 17.18
C VAL A 16 15.50 26.93 17.44
N VAL A 17 16.24 26.53 18.47
CA VAL A 17 16.36 25.13 18.89
C VAL A 17 15.02 24.60 19.39
N LEU A 18 14.30 25.36 20.22
CA LEU A 18 12.95 24.97 20.67
C LEU A 18 11.98 24.91 19.49
N ALA A 19 11.98 25.90 18.58
CA ALA A 19 11.15 25.88 17.39
C ALA A 19 11.45 24.67 16.49
N TYR A 20 12.73 24.33 16.31
CA TYR A 20 13.15 23.12 15.59
C TYR A 20 12.70 21.85 16.31
N MET A 21 12.93 21.75 17.62
CA MET A 21 12.52 20.59 18.44
C MET A 21 11.00 20.37 18.48
N PHE A 22 10.20 21.44 18.45
CA PHE A 22 8.74 21.38 18.45
C PHE A 22 8.11 21.42 17.05
N SER A 23 8.89 21.63 15.99
CA SER A 23 8.38 21.78 14.62
C SER A 23 7.59 20.57 14.14
N SER A 24 8.08 19.36 14.40
CA SER A 24 7.40 18.10 14.04
C SER A 24 6.11 17.92 14.83
N TYR A 25 6.16 18.18 16.14
CA TYR A 25 4.98 18.14 17.00
C TYR A 25 3.90 19.13 16.56
N LEU A 26 4.29 20.36 16.24
CA LEU A 26 3.39 21.40 15.74
C LEU A 26 2.81 21.03 14.37
N TYR A 27 3.63 20.48 13.46
CA TYR A 27 3.18 19.98 12.17
C TYR A 27 2.10 18.90 12.34
N HIS A 28 2.33 17.92 13.21
CA HIS A 28 1.35 16.86 13.48
C HIS A 28 0.04 17.40 14.08
N ILE A 29 0.09 18.37 15.00
CA ILE A 29 -1.12 18.99 15.54
C ILE A 29 -1.89 19.72 14.44
N ILE A 30 -1.19 20.53 13.64
CA ILE A 30 -1.81 21.30 12.56
C ILE A 30 -2.45 20.35 11.54
N ASP A 31 -1.72 19.32 11.12
CA ASP A 31 -2.22 18.34 10.17
C ASP A 31 -3.41 17.55 10.74
N TYR A 32 -3.33 17.08 11.99
CA TYR A 32 -4.45 16.46 12.69
C TYR A 32 -5.68 17.37 12.69
N VAL A 33 -5.57 18.61 13.15
CA VAL A 33 -6.70 19.56 13.17
C VAL A 33 -7.24 19.82 11.77
N ARG A 34 -6.36 19.98 10.78
CA ARG A 34 -6.74 20.19 9.37
C ARG A 34 -7.51 18.99 8.81
N GLN A 35 -7.11 17.78 9.14
CA GLN A 35 -7.71 16.57 8.59
C GLN A 35 -8.93 16.09 9.38
N THR A 36 -9.03 16.33 10.69
CA THR A 36 -10.12 15.80 11.52
C THR A 36 -11.22 16.80 11.88
N ASN A 37 -11.11 18.07 11.47
CA ASN A 37 -12.15 19.06 11.78
C ASN A 37 -13.49 18.72 11.06
N PRO A 38 -14.65 19.23 11.55
CA PRO A 38 -15.97 18.88 11.00
C PRO A 38 -16.21 19.25 9.53
N LEU A 39 -15.40 20.16 8.98
CA LEU A 39 -15.47 20.61 7.58
C LEU A 39 -14.50 19.83 6.67
N SER A 40 -13.64 18.98 7.24
CA SER A 40 -12.74 18.13 6.47
C SER A 40 -13.49 17.08 5.65
N GLY A 41 -12.88 16.67 4.53
CA GLY A 41 -13.36 15.55 3.72
C GLY A 41 -13.20 14.19 4.40
N GLN A 42 -12.36 14.09 5.44
CA GLN A 42 -12.00 12.83 6.10
C GLN A 42 -13.22 12.08 6.64
N LYS A 43 -14.23 12.80 7.15
CA LYS A 43 -15.47 12.19 7.65
C LYS A 43 -16.22 11.37 6.59
N TYR A 44 -16.06 11.71 5.30
CA TYR A 44 -16.70 10.96 4.21
C TYR A 44 -15.95 9.65 3.93
N ILE A 45 -14.62 9.65 4.08
CA ILE A 45 -13.80 8.44 3.99
C ILE A 45 -14.12 7.47 5.14
N GLU A 46 -14.39 8.01 6.33
CA GLU A 46 -14.74 7.25 7.55
C GLU A 46 -16.21 6.84 7.64
N LEU A 47 -17.02 7.06 6.59
CA LEU A 47 -18.42 6.64 6.60
C LEU A 47 -18.53 5.12 6.79
N ALA A 48 -19.54 4.71 7.56
CA ALA A 48 -19.94 3.31 7.60
C ALA A 48 -20.39 2.85 6.22
N PHE A 49 -20.12 1.59 5.90
CA PHE A 49 -20.48 0.98 4.64
C PHE A 49 -20.94 -0.46 4.86
N GLU A 50 -21.76 -0.95 3.94
CA GLU A 50 -22.06 -2.37 3.78
C GLU A 50 -21.65 -2.75 2.36
N ALA A 51 -21.04 -3.92 2.20
CA ALA A 51 -20.70 -4.44 0.87
C ALA A 51 -21.99 -4.79 0.11
N SER A 52 -22.11 -4.29 -1.11
CA SER A 52 -23.21 -4.63 -2.01
C SER A 52 -23.09 -6.08 -2.49
N ASP A 53 -24.20 -6.64 -3.00
CA ASP A 53 -24.20 -7.99 -3.57
C ASP A 53 -23.20 -8.15 -4.72
N ALA A 54 -23.00 -7.09 -5.51
CA ALA A 54 -22.00 -7.07 -6.58
C ALA A 54 -20.56 -7.07 -6.03
N GLU A 55 -20.27 -6.28 -4.99
CA GLU A 55 -18.94 -6.28 -4.33
C GLU A 55 -18.65 -7.64 -3.68
N LEU A 56 -19.64 -8.27 -3.05
CA LEU A 56 -19.52 -9.59 -2.46
C LEU A 56 -19.39 -10.69 -3.52
N ALA A 57 -20.09 -10.59 -4.65
CA ALA A 57 -19.95 -11.50 -5.78
C ALA A 57 -18.53 -11.44 -6.36
N CYS A 58 -18.03 -10.21 -6.56
CA CYS A 58 -16.65 -9.95 -6.97
C CYS A 58 -15.64 -10.58 -6.00
N LEU A 59 -15.77 -10.29 -4.69
CA LEU A 59 -14.90 -10.83 -3.64
C LEU A 59 -14.85 -12.36 -3.63
N ARG A 60 -15.97 -13.02 -3.96
CA ARG A 60 -16.13 -14.47 -3.96
C ARG A 60 -15.73 -15.12 -5.29
N GLY A 61 -15.40 -14.35 -6.31
CA GLY A 61 -15.08 -14.88 -7.65
C GLY A 61 -16.27 -15.49 -8.37
N VAL A 62 -17.48 -15.03 -8.07
CA VAL A 62 -18.71 -15.52 -8.70
C VAL A 62 -19.29 -14.49 -9.66
N ALA A 63 -20.18 -14.92 -10.54
CA ALA A 63 -20.87 -14.02 -11.46
C ALA A 63 -21.58 -12.89 -10.73
N LEU A 64 -21.52 -11.69 -11.29
CA LEU A 64 -22.29 -10.57 -10.76
C LEU A 64 -23.80 -10.83 -10.93
N PRO A 65 -24.64 -10.28 -10.02
CA PRO A 65 -26.08 -10.42 -10.12
C PRO A 65 -26.61 -9.94 -11.48
N GLY A 66 -27.29 -10.82 -12.21
CA GLY A 66 -27.90 -10.51 -13.51
C GLY A 66 -27.01 -10.76 -14.74
N GLU A 67 -25.74 -11.17 -14.55
CA GLU A 67 -24.87 -11.54 -15.67
C GLU A 67 -24.94 -13.05 -15.98
N GLN A 68 -24.91 -13.39 -17.27
CA GLN A 68 -24.79 -14.77 -17.73
C GLN A 68 -23.32 -15.18 -17.73
N LEU A 69 -22.99 -16.25 -17.00
CA LEU A 69 -21.64 -16.79 -17.02
C LEU A 69 -21.28 -17.25 -18.43
N PRO A 70 -20.07 -16.92 -18.93
CA PRO A 70 -19.54 -17.60 -20.09
C PRO A 70 -19.46 -19.12 -19.80
N PRO A 71 -19.53 -19.98 -20.84
CA PRO A 71 -19.56 -21.42 -20.66
C PRO A 71 -18.38 -21.92 -19.81
N PRO A 72 -18.57 -22.96 -18.98
CA PRO A 72 -17.51 -23.51 -18.15
C PRO A 72 -16.30 -23.92 -19.01
N GLY A 73 -15.13 -23.36 -18.69
CA GLY A 73 -13.89 -23.52 -19.45
C GLY A 73 -13.52 -22.35 -20.36
N ALA A 74 -14.33 -21.28 -20.42
CA ALA A 74 -14.11 -20.13 -21.30
C ALA A 74 -13.41 -18.91 -20.67
N THR A 75 -12.95 -18.99 -19.42
CA THR A 75 -12.30 -17.85 -18.75
C THR A 75 -11.00 -18.27 -18.08
N ASP A 76 -9.88 -17.86 -18.66
CA ASP A 76 -8.60 -17.93 -17.98
C ASP A 76 -8.65 -17.05 -16.72
N PRO A 77 -8.21 -17.54 -15.55
CA PRO A 77 -8.14 -16.73 -14.33
C PRO A 77 -7.10 -15.61 -14.48
N ILE A 78 -7.17 -14.62 -13.59
CA ILE A 78 -6.07 -13.66 -13.43
C ILE A 78 -4.84 -14.46 -12.96
N PRO A 79 -3.66 -14.30 -13.59
CA PRO A 79 -2.44 -14.96 -13.12
C PRO A 79 -2.16 -14.65 -11.65
N ASN A 80 -1.69 -15.62 -10.88
CA ASN A 80 -1.25 -15.39 -9.51
C ASN A 80 0.25 -15.09 -9.47
N ILE A 81 0.64 -14.01 -10.15
CA ILE A 81 2.00 -13.45 -10.19
C ILE A 81 1.95 -12.14 -9.42
N VAL A 82 2.84 -11.93 -8.46
CA VAL A 82 2.80 -10.74 -7.59
C VAL A 82 3.90 -9.76 -7.98
N HIS A 83 3.56 -8.48 -8.07
CA HIS A 83 4.50 -7.41 -8.40
C HIS A 83 4.58 -6.39 -7.25
N PHE A 84 5.80 -6.11 -6.81
CA PHE A 84 6.13 -5.01 -5.91
C PHE A 84 7.11 -4.05 -6.60
N ILE A 85 7.06 -2.77 -6.24
CA ILE A 85 7.99 -1.74 -6.70
C ILE A 85 8.71 -1.12 -5.51
N PHE A 86 10.04 -0.97 -5.59
CA PHE A 86 10.82 -0.29 -4.56
C PHE A 86 11.97 0.55 -5.15
N GLY A 87 12.36 1.61 -4.44
CA GLY A 87 13.66 2.24 -4.63
C GLY A 87 13.83 2.95 -5.98
N LEU A 88 12.81 3.63 -6.48
CA LEU A 88 12.89 4.36 -7.76
C LEU A 88 13.70 5.68 -7.68
N LYS A 89 14.01 6.15 -6.46
CA LYS A 89 14.71 7.41 -6.18
C LYS A 89 16.15 7.14 -5.74
N ASN A 90 17.08 8.00 -6.16
CA ASN A 90 18.45 7.95 -5.63
C ASN A 90 18.45 8.37 -4.14
N PRO A 91 18.91 7.52 -3.21
CA PRO A 91 18.81 7.79 -1.78
C PRO A 91 19.70 8.93 -1.26
N PHE A 92 20.70 9.38 -2.05
CA PHE A 92 21.58 10.49 -1.68
C PHE A 92 21.02 11.84 -2.13
N GLU A 93 20.34 11.87 -3.28
CA GLU A 93 19.66 13.06 -3.79
C GLU A 93 18.31 13.27 -3.09
N HIS A 94 17.68 12.16 -2.68
CA HIS A 94 16.37 12.12 -2.06
C HIS A 94 16.44 11.36 -0.72
N PRO A 95 16.73 12.04 0.40
CA PRO A 95 16.72 11.42 1.73
C PRO A 95 15.36 10.80 2.11
N ASP A 96 14.28 11.22 1.44
CA ASP A 96 12.92 10.68 1.56
C ASP A 96 12.70 9.39 0.73
N ALA A 97 13.68 8.91 -0.04
CA ALA A 97 13.59 7.67 -0.82
C ALA A 97 13.33 6.42 0.05
N GLY A 98 13.59 6.51 1.35
CA GLY A 98 13.42 5.42 2.29
C GLY A 98 14.48 4.32 2.14
N ARG A 99 14.30 3.26 2.90
CA ARG A 99 15.16 2.06 2.89
C ARG A 99 14.27 0.83 2.80
N PHE A 100 14.76 -0.23 2.19
CA PHE A 100 14.07 -1.52 2.23
C PHE A 100 14.30 -2.10 3.63
N ASP A 101 13.33 -1.90 4.50
CA ASP A 101 13.45 -2.14 5.94
C ASP A 101 12.59 -3.32 6.40
N PHE A 102 12.39 -3.42 7.71
CA PHE A 102 11.58 -4.49 8.29
C PHE A 102 10.10 -4.42 7.87
N LEU A 103 9.57 -3.23 7.59
CA LEU A 103 8.20 -3.08 7.10
C LEU A 103 8.09 -3.60 5.66
N SER A 104 9.01 -3.19 4.78
CA SER A 104 9.09 -3.68 3.39
C SER A 104 9.26 -5.20 3.35
N TYR A 105 10.10 -5.73 4.24
CA TYR A 105 10.26 -7.17 4.42
C TYR A 105 8.93 -7.87 4.73
N LEU A 106 8.21 -7.40 5.76
CA LEU A 106 6.94 -8.01 6.17
C LEU A 106 5.87 -7.91 5.05
N ALA A 107 5.85 -6.82 4.28
CA ALA A 107 4.94 -6.66 3.14
C ALA A 107 5.18 -7.75 2.08
N VAL A 108 6.43 -7.90 1.61
CA VAL A 108 6.77 -8.95 0.63
C VAL A 108 6.58 -10.35 1.22
N ARG A 109 6.98 -10.56 2.48
CA ARG A 109 6.82 -11.85 3.18
C ARG A 109 5.34 -12.24 3.32
N SER A 110 4.44 -11.27 3.49
CA SER A 110 2.99 -11.55 3.55
C SER A 110 2.47 -12.15 2.23
N ALA A 111 2.98 -11.70 1.08
CA ALA A 111 2.65 -12.30 -0.21
C ALA A 111 3.19 -13.74 -0.33
N VAL A 112 4.44 -13.96 0.12
CA VAL A 112 5.05 -15.31 0.16
C VAL A 112 4.20 -16.29 0.98
N VAL A 113 3.71 -15.85 2.14
CA VAL A 113 2.95 -16.71 3.07
C VAL A 113 1.50 -16.90 2.61
N SER A 114 0.84 -15.84 2.17
CA SER A 114 -0.61 -15.83 2.01
C SER A 114 -1.09 -16.12 0.60
N LEU A 115 -0.38 -15.65 -0.44
CA LEU A 115 -0.93 -15.65 -1.80
C LEU A 115 -0.70 -16.95 -2.56
N ARG A 116 0.27 -17.78 -2.16
CA ARG A 116 0.65 -19.02 -2.90
C ARG A 116 0.88 -18.73 -4.39
N SER A 117 1.51 -17.60 -4.67
CA SER A 117 1.76 -17.13 -6.03
C SER A 117 2.75 -18.03 -6.75
N SER A 118 2.63 -18.09 -8.07
CA SER A 118 3.59 -18.81 -8.92
C SER A 118 4.92 -18.08 -9.04
N ALA A 119 4.91 -16.75 -8.87
CA ALA A 119 6.09 -15.90 -8.84
C ALA A 119 5.81 -14.62 -8.04
N ILE A 120 6.87 -14.04 -7.48
CA ILE A 120 6.86 -12.72 -6.83
C ILE A 120 8.02 -11.92 -7.42
N HIS A 121 7.71 -10.84 -8.12
CA HIS A 121 8.66 -9.94 -8.73
C HIS A 121 8.81 -8.70 -7.86
N LEU A 122 10.03 -8.42 -7.41
CA LEU A 122 10.39 -7.16 -6.76
C LEU A 122 11.16 -6.32 -7.78
N HIS A 123 10.46 -5.35 -8.36
CA HIS A 123 10.99 -4.39 -9.32
C HIS A 123 11.70 -3.26 -8.57
N TYR A 124 12.96 -2.97 -8.94
CA TYR A 124 13.75 -1.98 -8.21
C TYR A 124 14.76 -1.22 -9.08
N THR A 125 15.20 -0.05 -8.59
CA THR A 125 16.35 0.68 -9.14
C THR A 125 17.48 0.80 -8.12
N TYR A 126 17.21 1.34 -6.93
CA TYR A 126 18.18 1.50 -5.85
C TYR A 126 17.79 0.61 -4.67
N LEU A 127 18.53 -0.48 -4.47
CA LEU A 127 18.26 -1.45 -3.41
C LEU A 127 19.59 -1.97 -2.89
N SER A 128 20.17 -1.33 -1.87
CA SER A 128 21.38 -1.81 -1.19
C SER A 128 21.41 -1.32 0.26
N GLU A 129 22.19 -1.99 1.10
CA GLU A 129 22.37 -1.62 2.50
C GLU A 129 23.86 -1.72 2.92
N PRO A 130 24.52 -0.60 3.31
CA PRO A 130 23.99 0.76 3.38
C PRO A 130 23.52 1.28 2.01
N PRO A 131 22.60 2.27 1.98
CA PRO A 131 22.15 2.86 0.72
C PRO A 131 23.33 3.32 -0.13
N SER A 132 23.27 3.04 -1.42
CA SER A 132 24.27 3.43 -2.42
C SER A 132 23.65 4.35 -3.47
N PRO A 133 24.38 5.38 -3.97
CA PRO A 133 23.93 6.16 -5.12
C PRO A 133 24.16 5.42 -6.45
N ASP A 134 24.88 4.30 -6.43
CA ASP A 134 25.03 3.41 -7.59
C ASP A 134 23.82 2.47 -7.68
N ALA A 135 23.03 2.59 -8.75
CA ALA A 135 21.87 1.73 -9.01
C ALA A 135 22.26 0.25 -9.22
N ASN A 136 23.52 -0.03 -9.60
CA ASN A 136 24.00 -1.40 -9.78
C ASN A 136 24.58 -2.01 -8.51
N ALA A 137 24.48 -1.33 -7.36
CA ALA A 137 24.92 -1.88 -6.09
C ALA A 137 24.17 -3.18 -5.76
N ASP A 138 24.89 -4.15 -5.18
CA ASP A 138 24.35 -5.48 -4.91
C ASP A 138 23.20 -5.44 -3.90
N PRO A 139 21.96 -5.85 -4.27
CA PRO A 139 20.82 -5.88 -3.36
C PRO A 139 20.96 -6.90 -2.24
N MET A 140 21.83 -7.89 -2.38
CA MET A 140 22.11 -8.89 -1.35
C MET A 140 22.90 -8.32 -0.17
N THR A 141 23.39 -7.08 -0.27
CA THR A 141 23.91 -6.35 0.89
C THR A 141 22.81 -6.09 1.94
N ASN A 142 21.55 -5.96 1.51
CA ASN A 142 20.42 -5.81 2.41
C ASN A 142 20.03 -7.13 3.09
N PRO A 143 20.05 -7.21 4.44
CA PRO A 143 19.75 -8.46 5.15
C PRO A 143 18.32 -8.96 4.96
N TRP A 144 17.36 -8.05 4.72
CA TRP A 144 15.97 -8.42 4.47
C TRP A 144 15.77 -9.01 3.08
N ILE A 145 16.47 -8.47 2.08
CA ILE A 145 16.48 -9.05 0.72
C ILE A 145 17.10 -10.44 0.73
N ARG A 146 18.20 -10.64 1.47
CA ARG A 146 18.80 -11.99 1.61
C ARG A 146 17.83 -13.03 2.16
N ARG A 147 16.97 -12.64 3.11
CA ARG A 147 15.93 -13.53 3.66
C ARG A 147 14.82 -13.85 2.65
N LEU A 148 14.55 -12.95 1.71
CA LEU A 148 13.52 -13.14 0.69
C LEU A 148 14.05 -13.81 -0.60
N ALA A 149 15.36 -13.89 -0.79
CA ALA A 149 15.99 -14.21 -2.07
C ALA A 149 15.56 -15.56 -2.69
N GLU A 150 15.22 -16.56 -1.88
CA GLU A 150 14.74 -17.86 -2.37
C GLU A 150 13.25 -17.85 -2.79
N HIS A 151 12.52 -16.78 -2.46
CA HIS A 151 11.09 -16.66 -2.66
C HIS A 151 10.69 -15.60 -3.70
N ILE A 152 11.63 -14.76 -4.14
CA ILE A 152 11.35 -13.64 -5.05
C ILE A 152 12.34 -13.61 -6.21
N THR A 153 11.89 -13.03 -7.32
CA THR A 153 12.75 -12.62 -8.42
C THR A 153 13.00 -11.12 -8.31
N LEU A 154 14.27 -10.73 -8.25
CA LEU A 154 14.68 -9.34 -8.31
C LEU A 154 14.74 -8.86 -9.77
N VAL A 155 13.99 -7.81 -10.11
CA VAL A 155 13.92 -7.24 -11.46
C VAL A 155 14.48 -5.81 -11.44
N HIS A 156 15.70 -5.64 -11.94
CA HIS A 156 16.37 -4.34 -11.95
C HIS A 156 15.90 -3.47 -13.13
N HIS A 157 15.59 -2.21 -12.82
CA HIS A 157 15.24 -1.17 -13.78
C HIS A 157 16.26 -0.02 -13.68
N PRO A 158 16.78 0.47 -14.82
CA PRO A 158 17.73 1.59 -14.81
C PRO A 158 17.08 2.87 -14.26
N PRO A 159 17.87 3.80 -13.70
CA PRO A 159 17.37 5.10 -13.26
C PRO A 159 16.60 5.82 -14.37
N ALA A 160 15.47 6.42 -14.02
CA ALA A 160 14.69 7.19 -14.97
C ALA A 160 15.44 8.46 -15.41
N ASN A 161 15.47 8.71 -16.73
CA ASN A 161 16.15 9.88 -17.32
C ASN A 161 15.34 11.18 -17.21
N SER A 162 14.19 11.21 -16.53
CA SER A 162 13.23 12.32 -16.62
C SER A 162 12.88 12.94 -15.27
N THR A 163 12.49 14.21 -15.33
CA THR A 163 11.90 15.01 -14.24
C THR A 163 10.49 14.54 -13.83
N VAL A 164 10.08 13.33 -14.21
CA VAL A 164 8.79 12.76 -13.83
C VAL A 164 8.80 12.52 -12.32
N GLN A 165 7.76 13.00 -11.63
CA GLN A 165 7.66 12.75 -10.20
C GLN A 165 7.53 11.25 -9.97
N TYR A 166 8.41 10.71 -9.12
CA TYR A 166 8.61 9.26 -8.98
C TYR A 166 7.35 8.44 -8.63
N ALA A 167 6.31 9.02 -8.02
CA ALA A 167 5.06 8.27 -7.81
C ALA A 167 4.29 8.04 -9.11
N HIS A 168 4.38 8.95 -10.08
CA HIS A 168 3.82 8.70 -11.40
C HIS A 168 4.66 7.66 -12.17
N LEU A 169 5.95 7.52 -11.85
CA LEU A 169 6.75 6.41 -12.35
C LEU A 169 6.26 5.07 -11.77
N SER A 170 6.03 4.96 -10.46
CA SER A 170 5.45 3.73 -9.89
C SER A 170 4.03 3.45 -10.39
N ASP A 171 3.23 4.49 -10.63
CA ASP A 171 1.87 4.35 -11.21
C ASP A 171 1.89 3.81 -12.64
N THR A 172 2.81 4.30 -13.48
CA THR A 172 2.92 3.79 -14.86
C THR A 172 3.52 2.39 -14.90
N MET A 173 4.55 2.11 -14.08
CA MET A 173 5.18 0.80 -14.00
C MET A 173 4.21 -0.29 -13.52
N ARG A 174 3.40 -0.04 -12.48
CA ARG A 174 2.44 -1.05 -12.00
C ARG A 174 1.41 -1.42 -13.06
N LEU A 175 0.95 -0.43 -13.85
CA LEU A 175 0.02 -0.66 -14.96
C LEU A 175 0.70 -1.40 -16.12
N GLN A 176 1.97 -1.09 -16.43
CA GLN A 176 2.75 -1.80 -17.44
C GLN A 176 2.92 -3.28 -17.07
N PHE A 177 3.33 -3.59 -15.84
CA PHE A 177 3.49 -4.99 -15.39
C PHE A 177 2.18 -5.77 -15.47
N LEU A 178 1.08 -5.17 -14.98
CA LEU A 178 -0.25 -5.79 -15.06
C LEU A 178 -0.74 -5.95 -16.51
N LEU A 179 -0.38 -5.03 -17.41
CA LEU A 179 -0.74 -5.13 -18.83
C LEU A 179 0.02 -6.26 -19.52
N GLU A 180 1.32 -6.39 -19.25
CA GLU A 180 2.22 -7.34 -19.91
C GLU A 180 2.09 -8.75 -19.34
N GLU A 181 2.13 -8.88 -18.02
CA GLU A 181 2.21 -10.17 -17.31
C GLU A 181 0.87 -10.58 -16.67
N GLY A 182 -0.06 -9.62 -16.49
CA GLY A 182 -1.20 -9.80 -15.60
C GLY A 182 -0.74 -9.81 -14.15
N GLY A 183 -1.52 -10.43 -13.26
CA GLY A 183 -1.08 -10.64 -11.89
C GLY A 183 -1.81 -9.81 -10.85
N VAL A 184 -1.13 -9.68 -9.70
CA VAL A 184 -1.50 -8.89 -8.55
C VAL A 184 -0.38 -7.87 -8.32
N TYR A 185 -0.72 -6.60 -8.28
CA TYR A 185 0.19 -5.55 -7.84
C TYR A 185 -0.09 -5.19 -6.39
N MET A 186 0.97 -4.95 -5.60
CA MET A 186 0.89 -4.48 -4.22
C MET A 186 1.96 -3.41 -3.97
N ASP A 187 1.56 -2.30 -3.35
CA ASP A 187 2.50 -1.31 -2.82
C ASP A 187 3.38 -1.96 -1.73
N ILE A 188 4.61 -1.44 -1.55
CA ILE A 188 5.62 -2.04 -0.67
C ILE A 188 5.30 -1.96 0.84
N ASP A 189 4.16 -1.37 1.17
CA ASP A 189 3.60 -1.27 2.51
C ASP A 189 2.15 -1.82 2.59
N ALA A 190 1.77 -2.63 1.61
CA ALA A 190 0.56 -3.45 1.60
C ALA A 190 0.86 -4.90 1.99
N PHE A 191 -0.04 -5.50 2.77
CA PHE A 191 0.10 -6.84 3.34
C PHE A 191 -1.01 -7.75 2.82
N ALA A 192 -0.64 -8.88 2.22
CA ALA A 192 -1.57 -9.93 1.85
C ALA A 192 -1.90 -10.75 3.11
N LEU A 193 -3.12 -10.62 3.59
CA LEU A 193 -3.58 -11.29 4.82
C LEU A 193 -4.13 -12.68 4.55
N ARG A 194 -4.68 -12.89 3.35
CA ARG A 194 -5.35 -14.12 2.95
C ARG A 194 -5.11 -14.44 1.47
N PRO A 195 -5.32 -15.70 1.04
CA PRO A 195 -5.22 -16.06 -0.37
C PRO A 195 -6.24 -15.32 -1.25
N PHE A 196 -5.83 -14.96 -2.47
CA PHE A 196 -6.69 -14.28 -3.44
C PHE A 196 -7.36 -15.27 -4.42
N ASP A 197 -7.24 -16.58 -4.22
CA ASP A 197 -7.65 -17.63 -5.18
C ASP A 197 -9.05 -17.41 -5.79
N LYS A 198 -10.03 -17.07 -4.94
CA LYS A 198 -11.41 -16.79 -5.37
C LYS A 198 -11.49 -15.51 -6.18
N LEU A 199 -10.84 -14.45 -5.71
CA LEU A 199 -10.84 -13.14 -6.34
C LEU A 199 -10.25 -13.20 -7.77
N LEU A 200 -9.16 -13.95 -7.94
CA LEU A 200 -8.49 -14.12 -9.23
C LEU A 200 -9.30 -14.98 -10.23
N ALA A 201 -10.30 -15.71 -9.73
CA ALA A 201 -11.23 -16.49 -10.54
C ALA A 201 -12.46 -15.69 -11.02
N ALA A 202 -12.51 -14.36 -10.80
CA ALA A 202 -13.59 -13.51 -11.27
C ALA A 202 -13.87 -13.76 -12.77
N PRO A 203 -15.13 -14.02 -13.17
CA PRO A 203 -15.44 -14.36 -14.55
C PRO A 203 -15.22 -13.18 -15.49
N ARG A 204 -14.88 -13.46 -16.75
CA ARG A 204 -14.98 -12.45 -17.83
C ARG A 204 -16.43 -11.95 -17.92
N PRO A 205 -16.65 -10.66 -18.26
CA PRO A 205 -15.67 -9.68 -18.78
C PRO A 205 -14.86 -8.90 -17.73
N HIS A 206 -14.93 -9.25 -16.44
CA HIS A 206 -14.21 -8.52 -15.39
C HIS A 206 -12.71 -8.85 -15.36
N ASP A 207 -11.95 -8.11 -16.15
CA ASP A 207 -10.51 -8.33 -16.33
C ASP A 207 -9.64 -7.61 -15.31
N VAL A 208 -10.21 -6.69 -14.52
CA VAL A 208 -9.50 -5.95 -13.47
C VAL A 208 -10.26 -6.02 -12.15
N VAL A 209 -9.52 -6.12 -11.04
CA VAL A 209 -10.04 -6.05 -9.68
C VAL A 209 -9.49 -4.81 -8.99
N LEU A 210 -10.39 -3.99 -8.42
CA LEU A 210 -10.04 -2.76 -7.70
C LEU A 210 -10.86 -2.61 -6.43
N GLY A 211 -10.25 -2.08 -5.36
CA GLY A 211 -10.91 -1.80 -4.10
C GLY A 211 -11.21 -0.31 -3.89
N ALA A 212 -12.36 -0.03 -3.26
CA ALA A 212 -12.70 1.33 -2.84
C ALA A 212 -11.81 1.80 -1.67
N GLU A 213 -11.27 3.03 -1.75
CA GLU A 213 -10.33 3.54 -0.73
C GLU A 213 -11.01 3.85 0.62
N GLY A 214 -12.31 4.15 0.62
CA GLY A 214 -13.05 4.57 1.82
C GLY A 214 -14.56 4.36 1.72
N GLY A 215 -15.26 4.59 2.82
CA GLY A 215 -16.70 4.30 2.95
C GLY A 215 -17.58 5.03 1.94
N ASN A 216 -17.18 6.23 1.50
CA ASN A 216 -17.85 7.00 0.45
C ASN A 216 -17.69 6.44 -0.97
N ARG A 217 -16.77 5.49 -1.20
CA ARG A 217 -16.48 4.89 -2.52
C ARG A 217 -16.14 5.93 -3.61
N TRP A 218 -15.57 7.07 -3.24
CA TRP A 218 -15.19 8.12 -4.20
C TRP A 218 -14.02 7.75 -5.10
N GLY A 219 -13.23 6.75 -4.73
CA GLY A 219 -12.04 6.35 -5.47
C GLY A 219 -11.80 4.86 -5.42
N LEU A 220 -11.20 4.34 -6.48
CA LEU A 220 -10.69 2.98 -6.61
C LEU A 220 -9.17 3.06 -6.55
N CYS A 221 -8.57 2.57 -5.46
CA CYS A 221 -7.15 2.80 -5.17
C CYS A 221 -6.25 1.79 -5.89
N ASN A 222 -5.10 2.26 -6.37
CA ASN A 222 -4.12 1.50 -7.14
C ASN A 222 -3.02 0.83 -6.29
N ALA A 223 -3.11 0.89 -4.97
CA ALA A 223 -2.10 0.32 -4.07
C ALA A 223 -2.21 -1.20 -3.92
N VAL A 224 -3.38 -1.78 -4.22
CA VAL A 224 -3.59 -3.23 -4.38
C VAL A 224 -4.52 -3.45 -5.56
N MET A 225 -4.04 -4.14 -6.59
CA MET A 225 -4.77 -4.36 -7.84
C MET A 225 -4.57 -5.80 -8.31
N ALA A 226 -5.51 -6.34 -9.06
CA ALA A 226 -5.28 -7.55 -9.84
C ALA A 226 -5.83 -7.38 -11.25
N ALA A 227 -5.14 -7.90 -12.26
CA ALA A 227 -5.62 -7.79 -13.64
C ALA A 227 -5.16 -8.95 -14.52
N ARG A 228 -5.96 -9.29 -15.53
CA ARG A 228 -5.51 -10.13 -16.63
C ARG A 228 -4.53 -9.35 -17.51
N ALA A 229 -3.54 -10.04 -18.05
CA ALA A 229 -2.70 -9.52 -19.11
C ALA A 229 -3.56 -9.06 -20.30
N ASN A 230 -3.12 -8.00 -20.98
CA ASN A 230 -3.81 -7.36 -22.10
C ASN A 230 -5.22 -6.84 -21.76
N SER A 231 -5.49 -6.47 -20.50
CA SER A 231 -6.75 -5.85 -20.10
C SER A 231 -6.95 -4.51 -20.80
N SER A 232 -8.10 -4.35 -21.49
CA SER A 232 -8.51 -3.10 -22.13
C SER A 232 -8.59 -1.93 -21.14
N PHE A 233 -9.04 -2.20 -19.93
CA PHE A 233 -9.12 -1.19 -18.87
C PHE A 233 -7.73 -0.70 -18.46
N ILE A 234 -6.78 -1.62 -18.21
CA ILE A 234 -5.40 -1.26 -17.86
C ILE A 234 -4.72 -0.51 -19.00
N ALA A 235 -4.92 -0.94 -20.25
CA ALA A 235 -4.37 -0.26 -21.42
C ALA A 235 -4.88 1.18 -21.55
N ARG A 236 -6.19 1.41 -21.38
CA ARG A 236 -6.77 2.77 -21.40
C ARG A 236 -6.29 3.62 -20.24
N TRP A 237 -6.18 3.04 -19.04
CA TRP A 237 -5.67 3.75 -17.88
C TRP A 237 -4.20 4.13 -18.06
N LEU A 238 -3.34 3.23 -18.53
CA LEU A 238 -1.95 3.52 -18.82
C LEU A 238 -1.81 4.64 -19.87
N ALA A 239 -2.58 4.57 -20.98
CA ALA A 239 -2.56 5.60 -22.03
C ALA A 239 -2.99 6.99 -21.54
N SER A 240 -3.78 7.07 -20.46
CA SER A 240 -4.16 8.37 -19.87
C SER A 240 -2.96 9.16 -19.33
N TYR A 241 -1.84 8.50 -19.04
CA TYR A 241 -0.62 9.15 -18.53
C TYR A 241 0.20 9.88 -19.61
N ASP A 242 -0.08 9.67 -20.91
CA ASP A 242 0.73 10.21 -22.03
C ASP A 242 0.72 11.76 -22.12
N HIS A 243 -0.28 12.42 -21.53
CA HIS A 243 -0.50 13.87 -21.66
C HIS A 243 -0.70 14.61 -20.33
N VAL A 244 -0.33 13.99 -19.21
CA VAL A 244 -0.58 14.54 -17.87
C VAL A 244 0.47 15.57 -17.48
N ASP A 245 0.01 16.74 -17.04
CA ASP A 245 0.86 17.68 -16.30
C ASP A 245 0.99 17.22 -14.84
N PHE A 246 2.01 16.39 -14.61
CA PHE A 246 2.33 15.82 -13.30
C PHE A 246 2.62 16.88 -12.21
N SER A 247 2.81 18.16 -12.56
CA SER A 247 3.02 19.21 -11.56
C SER A 247 1.74 19.61 -10.80
N ARG A 248 0.56 19.18 -11.25
CA ARG A 248 -0.73 19.65 -10.74
C ARG A 248 -1.64 18.57 -10.15
N GLU A 249 -1.38 17.30 -10.41
CA GLU A 249 -2.34 16.22 -10.12
C GLU A 249 -1.66 14.95 -9.57
N TRP A 250 -1.48 14.87 -8.25
CA TRP A 250 -0.86 13.70 -7.61
C TRP A 250 -1.80 12.51 -7.44
N ASN A 251 -3.04 12.73 -6.97
CA ASN A 251 -3.94 11.63 -6.56
C ASN A 251 -5.04 11.29 -7.60
N TYR A 252 -5.31 12.21 -8.54
CA TYR A 252 -6.44 12.04 -9.47
C TYR A 252 -6.28 10.76 -10.30
N HIS A 253 -5.12 10.58 -10.94
CA HIS A 253 -4.88 9.44 -11.83
C HIS A 253 -4.77 8.09 -11.10
N SER A 254 -4.39 8.10 -9.82
CA SER A 254 -4.14 6.89 -9.03
C SER A 254 -5.39 6.37 -8.32
N VAL A 255 -6.40 7.23 -8.07
CA VAL A 255 -7.57 6.90 -7.23
C VAL A 255 -8.91 7.35 -7.82
N LEU A 256 -9.01 8.56 -8.37
CA LEU A 256 -10.29 9.11 -8.86
C LEU A 256 -10.59 8.73 -10.31
N LEU A 257 -9.61 8.88 -11.21
CA LEU A 257 -9.74 8.50 -12.62
C LEU A 257 -10.13 7.02 -12.82
N PRO A 258 -9.57 6.05 -12.08
CA PRO A 258 -9.98 4.64 -12.23
C PRO A 258 -11.43 4.42 -11.80
N LYS A 259 -11.92 5.20 -10.83
CA LYS A 259 -13.32 5.18 -10.42
C LYS A 259 -14.23 5.72 -11.52
N GLU A 260 -13.87 6.84 -12.14
CA GLU A 260 -14.61 7.43 -13.28
C GLU A 260 -14.61 6.46 -14.48
N MET A 261 -13.45 5.95 -14.87
CA MET A 261 -13.33 4.94 -15.94
C MET A 261 -14.14 3.67 -15.63
N ALA A 262 -14.21 3.23 -14.37
CA ALA A 262 -15.01 2.07 -13.98
C ALA A 262 -16.53 2.36 -13.99
N GLU A 263 -16.95 3.62 -13.97
CA GLU A 263 -18.34 3.99 -14.21
C GLU A 263 -18.68 4.00 -15.71
N GLU A 264 -17.73 4.37 -16.56
CA GLU A 264 -17.85 4.32 -18.03
C GLU A 264 -17.76 2.88 -18.57
N HIS A 265 -16.95 2.03 -17.93
CA HIS A 265 -16.68 0.65 -18.32
C HIS A 265 -16.97 -0.36 -17.20
N PRO A 266 -18.21 -0.43 -16.67
CA PRO A 266 -18.52 -1.18 -15.45
C PRO A 266 -18.33 -2.70 -15.57
N HIS A 267 -18.42 -3.25 -16.79
CA HIS A 267 -18.23 -4.68 -17.03
C HIS A 267 -16.76 -5.11 -17.02
N GLU A 268 -15.81 -4.18 -17.14
CA GLU A 268 -14.38 -4.53 -17.17
C GLU A 268 -13.75 -4.62 -15.77
N VAL A 269 -14.44 -4.09 -14.74
CA VAL A 269 -13.91 -3.96 -13.38
C VAL A 269 -14.78 -4.70 -12.35
N CYS A 270 -14.17 -5.68 -11.70
CA CYS A 270 -14.61 -6.30 -10.47
C CYS A 270 -14.30 -5.34 -9.30
N ARG A 271 -15.32 -4.64 -8.79
CA ARG A 271 -15.16 -3.66 -7.70
C ARG A 271 -15.34 -4.31 -6.34
N LEU A 272 -14.46 -3.99 -5.41
CA LEU A 272 -14.51 -4.45 -4.03
C LEU A 272 -14.87 -3.32 -3.07
N ALA A 273 -15.59 -3.70 -2.00
CA ALA A 273 -15.86 -2.82 -0.88
C ALA A 273 -14.55 -2.45 -0.13
N PRO A 274 -14.54 -1.37 0.66
CA PRO A 274 -13.32 -0.91 1.32
C PRO A 274 -12.67 -1.93 2.25
N ASP A 275 -13.46 -2.77 2.92
CA ASP A 275 -12.98 -3.81 3.84
C ASP A 275 -12.12 -4.88 3.17
N ALA A 276 -12.20 -5.07 1.85
CA ALA A 276 -11.40 -6.08 1.18
C ALA A 276 -9.89 -5.74 1.17
N PHE A 277 -9.53 -4.49 0.87
CA PHE A 277 -8.13 -4.08 0.67
C PHE A 277 -7.69 -2.88 1.52
N PHE A 278 -8.57 -1.91 1.76
CA PHE A 278 -8.17 -0.56 2.17
C PHE A 278 -8.78 -0.09 3.49
N TRP A 279 -9.58 -0.92 4.16
CA TRP A 279 -9.99 -0.66 5.54
C TRP A 279 -9.06 -1.40 6.52
N PRO A 280 -8.62 -0.76 7.62
CA PRO A 280 -8.78 0.65 7.93
C PRO A 280 -8.01 1.57 6.97
N THR A 281 -8.55 2.77 6.76
CA THR A 281 -8.06 3.73 5.74
C THR A 281 -6.89 4.59 6.24
N TRP A 282 -6.37 5.47 5.38
CA TRP A 282 -5.26 6.40 5.67
C TRP A 282 -5.57 7.46 6.73
N THR A 283 -6.83 7.56 7.17
CA THR A 283 -7.28 8.65 8.03
C THR A 283 -6.65 8.57 9.42
N TRP A 284 -6.44 9.73 10.07
CA TRP A 284 -5.80 9.80 11.38
C TRP A 284 -6.39 8.82 12.40
N ARG A 285 -7.72 8.75 12.49
CA ARG A 285 -8.42 7.89 13.46
C ARG A 285 -8.22 6.39 13.17
N HIS A 286 -8.22 6.01 11.89
CA HIS A 286 -8.04 4.62 11.48
C HIS A 286 -6.59 4.16 11.67
N VAL A 287 -5.62 5.01 11.36
CA VAL A 287 -4.21 4.76 11.64
C VAL A 287 -3.99 4.64 13.16
N ASP A 288 -4.55 5.55 13.96
CA ASP A 288 -4.46 5.47 15.43
C ASP A 288 -5.07 4.18 15.97
N TRP A 289 -6.25 3.81 15.47
CA TRP A 289 -6.93 2.57 15.86
C TRP A 289 -6.10 1.32 15.54
N MET A 290 -5.32 1.31 14.47
CA MET A 290 -4.43 0.17 14.16
C MET A 290 -3.25 0.06 15.13
N HIS A 291 -2.73 1.20 15.59
CA HIS A 291 -1.47 1.26 16.34
C HIS A 291 -1.63 1.54 17.84
N GLU A 292 -2.85 1.82 18.33
CA GLU A 292 -3.09 2.02 19.76
C GLU A 292 -2.71 0.76 20.58
N PRO A 293 -2.02 0.93 21.72
CA PRO A 293 -1.73 -0.19 22.62
C PRO A 293 -3.00 -0.85 23.14
N LEU A 294 -3.05 -2.17 23.09
CA LEU A 294 -4.16 -2.97 23.57
C LEU A 294 -3.90 -3.47 25.00
N GLY A 295 -4.94 -3.42 25.83
CA GLY A 295 -4.98 -4.17 27.08
C GLY A 295 -5.05 -5.68 26.82
N ARG A 296 -4.76 -6.49 27.84
CA ARG A 296 -4.67 -7.96 27.73
C ARG A 296 -5.93 -8.60 27.13
N GLU A 297 -7.11 -8.18 27.59
CA GLU A 297 -8.40 -8.70 27.11
C GLU A 297 -8.64 -8.36 25.64
N ALA A 298 -8.47 -7.09 25.26
CA ALA A 298 -8.59 -6.65 23.88
C ALA A 298 -7.58 -7.35 22.95
N ALA A 299 -6.34 -7.56 23.41
CA ALA A 299 -5.35 -8.29 22.65
C ALA A 299 -5.72 -9.78 22.46
N GLN A 300 -6.30 -10.42 23.48
CA GLN A 300 -6.80 -11.79 23.36
C GLN A 300 -7.97 -11.89 22.38
N TYR A 301 -8.90 -10.93 22.45
CA TYR A 301 -10.01 -10.80 21.50
C TYR A 301 -9.48 -10.71 20.06
N TRP A 302 -8.58 -9.77 19.77
CA TRP A 302 -8.07 -9.60 18.40
C TRP A 302 -7.23 -10.77 17.91
N LYS A 303 -6.47 -11.44 18.79
CA LYS A 303 -5.80 -12.71 18.43
C LYS A 303 -6.80 -13.78 18.01
N ALA A 304 -7.92 -13.91 18.74
CA ALA A 304 -8.96 -14.86 18.41
C ALA A 304 -9.68 -14.50 17.11
N GLU A 305 -9.97 -13.23 16.88
CA GLU A 305 -10.60 -12.75 15.64
C GLU A 305 -9.71 -12.95 14.42
N ILE A 306 -8.41 -12.63 14.53
CA ILE A 306 -7.43 -12.88 13.46
C ILE A 306 -7.37 -14.37 13.11
N ALA A 307 -7.32 -15.24 14.12
CA ALA A 307 -7.37 -16.68 13.89
C ALA A 307 -8.69 -17.12 13.25
N ARG A 308 -9.83 -16.59 13.72
CA ARG A 308 -11.18 -16.90 13.21
C ARG A 308 -11.34 -16.52 11.75
N HIS A 309 -10.76 -15.40 11.33
CA HIS A 309 -10.84 -14.90 9.96
C HIS A 309 -9.67 -15.35 9.07
N GLY A 310 -8.87 -16.31 9.53
CA GLY A 310 -7.81 -16.90 8.71
C GLY A 310 -6.65 -15.96 8.41
N GLY A 311 -6.32 -15.05 9.34
CA GLY A 311 -5.19 -14.13 9.25
C GLY A 311 -5.58 -12.66 9.13
N SER A 312 -6.85 -12.33 8.89
CA SER A 312 -7.31 -10.94 8.76
C SER A 312 -8.09 -10.45 9.99
N LEU A 313 -8.29 -9.14 10.11
CA LEU A 313 -9.11 -8.59 11.22
C LEU A 313 -10.61 -8.83 10.99
N PHE A 314 -11.05 -8.94 9.73
CA PHE A 314 -12.45 -9.09 9.34
C PHE A 314 -12.63 -10.14 8.25
N ASP A 315 -13.86 -10.63 8.11
CA ASP A 315 -14.20 -11.75 7.23
C ASP A 315 -13.99 -11.47 5.73
N ASN A 316 -14.22 -10.23 5.28
CA ASN A 316 -14.04 -9.87 3.88
C ASN A 316 -12.61 -9.39 3.56
N GLN A 317 -11.79 -9.17 4.58
CA GLN A 317 -10.50 -8.51 4.42
C GLN A 317 -9.46 -9.48 3.88
N LEU A 318 -8.92 -9.16 2.70
CA LEU A 318 -7.89 -9.93 2.00
C LEU A 318 -6.52 -9.27 2.10
N ALA A 319 -6.47 -7.94 2.12
CA ALA A 319 -5.25 -7.17 2.29
C ALA A 319 -5.41 -6.06 3.31
N TYR A 320 -4.28 -5.52 3.76
CA TYR A 320 -4.21 -4.31 4.56
C TYR A 320 -3.11 -3.41 4.00
N HIS A 321 -3.46 -2.15 3.73
CA HIS A 321 -2.48 -1.12 3.38
C HIS A 321 -2.10 -0.34 4.64
N SER A 322 -0.81 -0.24 4.97
CA SER A 322 -0.39 0.40 6.23
C SER A 322 -0.29 1.92 6.17
N TRP A 323 -0.42 2.49 4.97
CA TRP A 323 -0.43 3.94 4.74
C TRP A 323 0.82 4.59 5.33
N SER A 324 2.00 4.12 4.94
CA SER A 324 3.28 4.55 5.51
C SER A 324 3.43 6.07 5.48
N GLN A 325 2.97 6.74 4.43
CA GLN A 325 2.94 8.20 4.34
C GLN A 325 2.19 8.89 5.50
N MET A 326 1.22 8.22 6.13
CA MET A 326 0.43 8.72 7.27
C MET A 326 0.88 8.14 8.62
N ALA A 327 1.43 6.92 8.62
CA ALA A 327 1.77 6.17 9.83
C ALA A 327 3.26 6.19 10.19
N TRP A 328 4.15 6.56 9.25
CA TRP A 328 5.60 6.42 9.38
C TRP A 328 6.16 7.08 10.64
N ASP A 329 5.97 8.39 10.75
CA ASP A 329 6.58 9.16 11.84
C ASP A 329 6.07 8.82 13.23
N ARG A 330 4.83 8.35 13.29
CA ARG A 330 4.11 8.11 14.55
C ARG A 330 4.30 6.68 15.04
N TYR A 331 4.36 5.70 14.13
CA TYR A 331 4.27 4.29 14.48
C TYR A 331 5.27 3.38 13.77
N LEU A 332 5.58 3.60 12.48
CA LEU A 332 6.30 2.59 11.68
C LEU A 332 7.81 2.79 11.63
N LYS A 333 8.34 4.02 11.76
CA LYS A 333 9.79 4.29 11.59
C LYS A 333 10.72 3.54 12.55
N HIS A 334 10.19 3.09 13.69
CA HIS A 334 10.93 2.36 14.73
C HIS A 334 10.52 0.88 14.81
N LEU A 335 9.74 0.40 13.85
CA LEU A 335 9.28 -0.97 13.80
C LEU A 335 10.47 -1.91 13.66
N ASN A 336 10.50 -2.94 14.49
CA ASN A 336 11.52 -3.99 14.47
C ASN A 336 10.92 -5.28 15.06
N PRO A 337 11.59 -6.44 14.89
CA PRO A 337 11.07 -7.72 15.38
C PRO A 337 10.67 -7.71 16.86
N SER A 338 11.50 -7.10 17.73
CA SER A 338 11.22 -7.02 19.17
C SER A 338 9.97 -6.20 19.48
N VAL A 339 9.79 -5.04 18.82
CA VAL A 339 8.59 -4.21 18.97
C VAL A 339 7.33 -4.97 18.54
N VAL A 340 7.38 -5.64 17.39
CA VAL A 340 6.23 -6.40 16.89
C VAL A 340 5.88 -7.54 17.84
N ARG A 341 6.86 -8.30 18.34
CA ARG A 341 6.61 -9.42 19.29
C ARG A 341 6.12 -8.96 20.66
N SER A 342 6.63 -7.85 21.18
CA SER A 342 6.41 -7.46 22.58
C SER A 342 5.23 -6.52 22.80
N ARG A 343 4.83 -5.73 21.79
CA ARG A 343 3.74 -4.76 21.92
C ARG A 343 2.49 -5.26 21.21
N ASP A 344 1.40 -5.41 21.97
CA ASP A 344 0.10 -5.79 21.43
C ASP A 344 -0.63 -4.53 20.91
N THR A 345 -0.65 -4.37 19.59
CA THR A 345 -1.48 -3.42 18.82
C THR A 345 -2.17 -4.22 17.72
N ARG A 346 -3.27 -3.73 17.13
CA ARG A 346 -3.94 -4.48 16.04
C ARG A 346 -2.99 -4.75 14.87
N PHE A 347 -2.20 -3.74 14.50
CA PHE A 347 -1.16 -3.87 13.48
C PHE A 347 -0.12 -4.94 13.85
N ASN A 348 0.48 -4.89 15.04
CA ASN A 348 1.51 -5.84 15.43
C ASN A 348 0.96 -7.27 15.51
N LEU A 349 -0.25 -7.43 16.06
CA LEU A 349 -0.91 -8.74 16.10
C LEU A 349 -1.15 -9.30 14.69
N LEU A 350 -1.53 -8.43 13.76
CA LEU A 350 -1.77 -8.79 12.36
C LEU A 350 -0.48 -9.24 11.68
N VAL A 351 0.62 -8.49 11.77
CA VAL A 351 1.85 -8.80 11.02
C VAL A 351 2.71 -9.89 11.66
N ARG A 352 2.47 -10.27 12.92
CA ARG A 352 3.20 -11.38 13.59
C ARG A 352 3.14 -12.70 12.83
N GLN A 353 2.06 -12.95 12.10
CA GLN A 353 1.91 -14.19 11.32
C GLN A 353 2.89 -14.29 10.14
N PHE A 354 3.50 -13.17 9.74
CA PHE A 354 4.52 -13.13 8.68
C PHE A 354 5.94 -13.10 9.24
N MET A 355 6.11 -13.09 10.57
CA MET A 355 7.44 -13.14 11.17
C MET A 355 7.99 -14.56 11.15
N GLU A 356 9.28 -14.66 10.84
CA GLU A 356 10.03 -15.90 11.00
C GLU A 356 10.39 -16.11 12.48
N ASP A 357 10.48 -17.37 12.88
CA ASP A 357 10.73 -17.73 14.28
C ASP A 357 12.08 -17.22 14.80
N ASP A 358 13.08 -17.07 13.92
CA ASP A 358 14.45 -16.64 14.25
C ASP A 358 14.64 -15.11 14.35
N LEU A 359 13.59 -14.31 14.12
CA LEU A 359 13.63 -12.83 14.15
C LEU A 359 13.38 -12.18 15.50
#